data_AF-A0A454VZF1-F1
#
_entry.id   AF-A0A454VZF1-F1
#
_cell.length_a   1.000
_cell.length_b   1.000
_cell.length_c   1.000
_cell.angle_alpha   90.00
_cell.angle_beta   90.00
_cell.angle_gamma   90.00
#
_symmetry.space_group_name_H-M   'P 1'
#
loop_
_entity.id
_entity.type
_entity.pdbx_description
1 polymer ?
#
loop_
_entity_poly.entity_id
_entity_poly.type
_entity_poly.pdbx_seq_one_letter_code
_entity_poly.pdbx_strand_id
1 'polypeptide(L)'
;QPVAFAEAALPYLHGIFDWYGSPFDVRLRVENPPADALFSEGAPVEVLDFNGDLHTQQRTTTRLAITRPSLVDGVLTWLNLWCLPDDEPLDALRMKTNWATIYLPLFDTPVPVEHGDVLELTFAAALSDDRVHPDYQLQAVLHTADGRQHRGSLVSPHHGGAFQSHAIYRDLFPTD
;
A
#
# COMPACT_ATOMS: atom_id res chain seq x y z
N GLN A 1 9.68 13.21 -14.90
CA GLN A 1 10.54 12.04 -15.16
C GLN A 1 9.60 10.83 -15.21
N PRO A 2 9.76 9.87 -16.13
CA PRO A 2 8.93 8.67 -16.12
C PRO A 2 9.12 7.91 -14.80
N VAL A 3 8.07 7.23 -14.35
CA VAL A 3 8.14 6.34 -13.18
C VAL A 3 9.11 5.21 -13.51
N ALA A 4 10.06 4.93 -12.62
CA ALA A 4 11.07 3.90 -12.83
C ALA A 4 11.53 3.32 -11.50
N PHE A 5 11.97 2.06 -11.51
CA PHE A 5 12.69 1.49 -10.37
C PHE A 5 14.03 2.18 -10.18
N ALA A 6 14.48 2.29 -8.93
CA ALA A 6 15.86 2.64 -8.65
C ALA A 6 16.79 1.57 -9.25
N GLU A 7 17.87 1.99 -9.90
CA GLU A 7 18.83 1.08 -10.56
C GLU A 7 19.37 0.01 -9.60
N ALA A 8 19.63 0.40 -8.34
CA ALA A 8 20.11 -0.49 -7.29
C ALA A 8 19.08 -1.58 -6.89
N ALA A 9 17.79 -1.42 -7.20
CA ALA A 9 16.75 -2.40 -6.91
C ALA A 9 16.60 -3.47 -8.01
N LEU A 10 17.12 -3.24 -9.22
CA LEU A 10 16.94 -4.14 -10.36
C LEU A 10 17.47 -5.57 -10.12
N PRO A 11 18.66 -5.78 -9.52
CA PRO A 11 19.13 -7.14 -9.24
C PRO A 11 18.22 -7.89 -8.27
N TYR A 12 17.65 -7.19 -7.28
CA TYR A 12 16.72 -7.78 -6.32
C TYR A 12 15.38 -8.12 -6.99
N LEU A 13 14.87 -7.23 -7.84
CA LEU A 13 13.66 -7.46 -8.63
C LEU A 13 13.79 -8.69 -9.54
N HIS A 14 14.90 -8.81 -10.27
CA HIS A 14 15.17 -10.00 -11.09
C HIS A 14 15.25 -11.27 -10.24
N GLY A 15 15.91 -11.20 -9.08
CA GLY A 15 15.97 -12.33 -8.15
C GLY A 15 14.59 -12.79 -7.67
N ILE A 16 13.65 -11.86 -7.45
CA ILE A 16 12.25 -12.20 -7.15
C ILE A 16 11.62 -12.96 -8.33
N PHE A 17 11.73 -12.42 -9.54
CA PHE A 17 11.13 -13.06 -10.72
C PHE A 17 11.73 -14.44 -11.03
N ASP A 18 13.04 -14.60 -10.87
CA ASP A 18 13.73 -15.88 -11.03
C ASP A 18 13.26 -16.90 -9.98
N TRP A 19 13.10 -16.46 -8.72
CA TRP A 19 12.64 -17.31 -7.63
C TRP A 19 11.22 -17.83 -7.86
N TYR A 20 10.32 -16.97 -8.35
CA TYR A 20 8.92 -17.33 -8.65
C TYR A 20 8.71 -17.88 -10.07
N GLY A 21 9.73 -17.86 -10.92
CA GLY A 21 9.72 -18.40 -12.28
C GLY A 21 8.97 -17.54 -13.32
N SER A 22 8.44 -16.37 -12.94
CA SER A 22 7.77 -15.44 -13.85
C SER A 22 7.66 -14.03 -13.27
N PRO A 23 7.58 -12.98 -14.12
CA PRO A 23 7.22 -11.64 -13.68
C PRO A 23 5.80 -11.55 -13.12
N PHE A 24 5.61 -10.67 -12.14
CA PHE A 24 4.32 -10.31 -11.55
C PHE A 24 4.40 -8.91 -10.93
N ASP A 25 3.25 -8.36 -10.57
CA ASP A 25 3.13 -7.03 -9.95
C ASP A 25 3.64 -7.06 -8.51
N VAL A 26 4.93 -6.79 -8.34
CA VAL A 26 5.59 -6.74 -7.03
C VAL A 26 5.11 -5.57 -6.17
N ARG A 27 5.03 -5.77 -4.85
CA ARG A 27 4.76 -4.67 -3.91
C ARG A 27 5.78 -3.55 -4.07
N LEU A 28 5.30 -2.32 -4.28
CA LEU A 28 6.15 -1.17 -4.56
C LEU A 28 6.60 -0.52 -3.25
N ARG A 29 7.88 -0.65 -2.91
CA ARG A 29 8.50 0.11 -1.82
C ARG A 29 8.79 1.52 -2.28
N VAL A 30 8.29 2.51 -1.53
CA VAL A 30 8.66 3.92 -1.69
C VAL A 30 9.69 4.26 -0.61
N GLU A 31 10.88 4.64 -1.02
CA GLU A 31 11.92 5.12 -0.11
C GLU A 31 11.77 6.62 0.12
N ASN A 32 11.78 7.05 1.39
CA ASN A 32 11.65 8.46 1.80
C ASN A 32 10.49 9.19 1.10
N PRO A 33 9.23 8.71 1.23
CA PRO A 33 8.08 9.39 0.65
C PRO A 33 8.05 10.85 1.15
N PRO A 34 7.80 11.84 0.27
CA PRO A 34 7.79 13.22 0.70
C PRO A 34 6.61 13.45 1.64
N ALA A 35 6.77 14.38 2.60
CA ALA A 35 5.75 14.62 3.62
C ALA A 35 4.39 15.05 3.03
N ASP A 36 4.41 15.63 1.83
CA ASP A 36 3.24 16.01 1.05
C ASP A 36 2.76 14.92 0.08
N ALA A 37 3.20 13.67 0.22
CA ALA A 37 2.57 12.51 -0.44
C ALA A 37 1.30 12.03 0.30
N LEU A 38 1.15 12.40 1.57
CA LEU A 38 -0.04 12.05 2.36
C LEU A 38 -1.11 13.13 2.23
N PHE A 39 -2.33 12.69 1.94
CA PHE A 39 -3.50 13.54 1.77
C PHE A 39 -4.55 13.30 2.85
N SER A 40 -4.29 12.41 3.80
CA SER A 40 -5.11 12.16 4.98
C SER A 40 -4.20 11.85 6.17
N GLU A 41 -4.76 11.88 7.37
CA GLU A 41 -4.15 11.16 8.49
C GLU A 41 -4.18 9.64 8.21
N GLY A 42 -3.23 8.92 8.79
CA GLY A 42 -3.20 7.46 8.72
C GLY A 42 -4.23 6.81 9.67
N ALA A 43 -4.57 5.56 9.39
CA ALA A 43 -5.35 4.73 10.30
C ALA A 43 -4.80 3.30 10.31
N PRO A 44 -4.85 2.59 11.44
CA PRO A 44 -4.46 1.18 11.49
C PRO A 44 -5.40 0.35 10.64
N VAL A 45 -4.83 -0.53 9.82
CA VAL A 45 -5.57 -1.46 8.95
C VAL A 45 -5.29 -2.93 9.29
N GLU A 46 -4.14 -3.19 9.91
CA GLU A 46 -3.68 -4.49 10.43
C GLU A 46 -3.01 -4.24 11.78
N VAL A 47 -3.33 -5.04 12.80
CA VAL A 47 -2.77 -4.92 14.15
C VAL A 47 -2.20 -6.26 14.59
N LEU A 48 -0.90 -6.31 14.85
CA LEU A 48 -0.21 -7.48 15.37
C LEU A 48 0.10 -7.27 16.85
N ASP A 49 -0.81 -7.71 17.73
CA ASP A 49 -0.58 -7.68 19.17
C ASP A 49 0.10 -8.97 19.63
N PHE A 50 1.37 -8.87 19.99
CA PHE A 50 2.17 -10.00 20.48
C PHE A 50 2.00 -10.27 21.98
N ASN A 51 1.30 -9.40 22.72
CA ASN A 51 0.98 -9.59 24.13
C ASN A 51 -0.48 -10.04 24.34
N GLY A 52 -1.29 -10.03 23.28
CA GLY A 52 -2.69 -10.44 23.28
C GLY A 52 -2.97 -11.56 22.28
N ASP A 53 -4.17 -11.50 21.69
CA ASP A 53 -4.59 -12.44 20.65
C ASP A 53 -4.01 -12.04 19.29
N LEU A 54 -3.07 -12.85 18.79
CA LEU A 54 -2.48 -12.64 17.48
C LEU A 54 -3.40 -13.19 16.38
N HIS A 55 -4.09 -12.29 15.69
CA HIS A 55 -4.95 -12.64 14.55
C HIS A 55 -4.16 -12.70 13.24
N THR A 56 -4.06 -13.89 12.65
CA THR A 56 -3.41 -14.12 11.34
C THR A 56 -4.31 -13.82 10.13
N GLN A 57 -5.57 -13.49 10.39
CA GLN A 57 -6.54 -13.04 9.41
C GLN A 57 -7.31 -11.85 9.99
N GLN A 58 -7.32 -10.75 9.25
CA GLN A 58 -7.94 -9.50 9.70
C GLN A 58 -8.68 -8.85 8.53
N ARG A 59 -9.76 -8.17 8.85
CA ARG A 59 -10.49 -7.33 7.90
C ARG A 59 -10.95 -6.07 8.60
N THR A 60 -10.42 -4.94 8.16
CA THR A 60 -10.66 -3.63 8.76
C THR A 60 -11.30 -2.72 7.72
N THR A 61 -12.33 -1.97 8.11
CA THR A 61 -12.86 -0.87 7.29
C THR A 61 -12.57 0.43 8.01
N THR A 62 -11.88 1.35 7.35
CA THR A 62 -11.54 2.67 7.85
C THR A 62 -12.01 3.77 6.89
N ARG A 63 -12.14 4.99 7.41
CA ARG A 63 -12.51 6.17 6.64
C ARG A 63 -11.40 7.20 6.80
N LEU A 64 -10.74 7.51 5.69
CA LEU A 64 -9.64 8.48 5.63
C LEU A 64 -10.18 9.78 5.02
N ALA A 65 -10.22 10.85 5.81
CA ALA A 65 -10.67 12.16 5.35
C ALA A 65 -9.51 12.89 4.66
N ILE A 66 -9.78 13.41 3.46
CA ILE A 66 -8.82 14.20 2.70
C ILE A 66 -8.63 15.56 3.37
N THR A 67 -7.38 15.93 3.63
CA THR A 67 -7.01 17.14 4.38
C THR A 67 -6.65 18.32 3.48
N ARG A 68 -6.51 18.12 2.17
CA ARG A 68 -6.23 19.19 1.21
C ARG A 68 -6.51 18.76 -0.24
N PRO A 69 -6.72 19.73 -1.16
CA PRO A 69 -6.90 19.41 -2.57
C PRO A 69 -5.67 18.70 -3.15
N SER A 70 -5.89 17.61 -3.89
CA SER A 70 -4.81 16.79 -4.47
C SER A 70 -5.32 15.83 -5.56
N LEU A 71 -4.44 14.94 -6.03
CA LEU A 71 -4.74 13.78 -6.86
C LEU A 71 -4.41 12.49 -6.09
N VAL A 72 -5.40 11.62 -5.90
CA VAL A 72 -5.26 10.33 -5.19
C VAL A 72 -5.26 9.18 -6.20
N ASP A 73 -4.24 8.33 -6.16
CA ASP A 73 -4.12 7.14 -7.03
C ASP A 73 -3.99 5.81 -6.26
N GLY A 74 -3.71 5.87 -4.96
CA GLY A 74 -3.49 4.70 -4.14
C GLY A 74 -3.38 5.03 -2.66
N VAL A 75 -2.92 4.06 -1.88
CA VAL A 75 -2.64 4.21 -0.45
C VAL A 75 -1.21 3.82 -0.15
N LEU A 76 -0.65 4.47 0.86
CA LEU A 76 0.67 4.16 1.40
C LEU A 76 0.49 3.44 2.73
N THR A 77 1.21 2.35 2.93
CA THR A 77 1.20 1.57 4.18
C THR A 77 2.59 1.55 4.78
N TRP A 78 2.67 1.61 6.11
CA TRP A 78 3.90 1.56 6.87
C TRP A 78 3.62 0.93 8.23
N LEU A 79 4.67 0.69 9.00
CA LEU A 79 4.60 0.04 10.29
C LEU A 79 4.85 1.05 11.42
N ASN A 80 4.00 0.99 12.43
CA ASN A 80 4.27 1.59 13.74
C ASN A 80 4.52 0.44 14.74
N LEU A 81 5.67 0.46 15.43
CA LEU A 81 6.06 -0.58 16.37
C LEU A 81 6.19 -0.01 17.79
N TRP A 82 5.41 -0.55 18.71
CA TRP A 82 5.57 -0.30 20.14
C TRP A 82 6.36 -1.45 20.77
N CYS A 83 7.55 -1.16 21.29
CA CYS A 83 8.34 -2.12 22.05
C CYS A 83 8.01 -2.09 23.55
N LEU A 84 7.49 -0.95 24.03
CA LEU A 84 7.05 -0.74 25.41
C LEU A 84 5.68 -0.02 25.39
N PRO A 85 4.78 -0.27 26.37
CA PRO A 85 3.41 0.23 26.34
C PRO A 85 3.26 1.76 26.34
N ASP A 86 4.17 2.48 26.99
CA ASP A 86 4.05 3.92 27.24
C ASP A 86 5.04 4.76 26.40
N ASP A 87 5.80 4.13 25.52
CA ASP A 87 6.78 4.80 24.67
C ASP A 87 6.18 5.23 23.33
N GLU A 88 6.79 6.25 22.72
CA GLU A 88 6.53 6.60 21.34
C GLU A 88 6.88 5.42 20.42
N PRO A 89 6.05 5.12 19.40
CA PRO A 89 6.35 4.05 18.48
C PRO A 89 7.58 4.36 17.64
N LEU A 90 8.28 3.31 17.23
CA LEU A 90 9.07 3.40 16.03
C LEU A 90 8.12 3.56 14.83
N ASP A 91 8.27 4.66 14.11
CA ASP A 91 7.47 5.00 12.93
C ASP A 91 8.30 4.80 11.66
N ALA A 92 8.03 3.72 10.93
CA ALA A 92 8.77 3.37 9.72
C ALA A 92 8.58 4.39 8.57
N LEU A 93 7.57 5.25 8.63
CA LEU A 93 7.38 6.34 7.66
C LEU A 93 8.36 7.49 7.91
N ARG A 94 8.63 7.80 9.18
CA ARG A 94 9.39 9.00 9.60
C ARG A 94 10.82 8.70 10.00
N MET A 95 11.10 7.47 10.42
CA MET A 95 12.40 7.05 10.89
C MET A 95 13.14 6.26 9.82
N LYS A 96 14.47 6.39 9.79
CA LYS A 96 15.31 5.57 8.92
C LYS A 96 15.37 4.15 9.49
N THR A 97 14.61 3.24 8.88
CA THR A 97 14.53 1.83 9.29
C THR A 97 14.66 0.90 8.08
N ASN A 98 14.79 -0.40 8.34
CA ASN A 98 14.76 -1.42 7.30
C ASN A 98 13.33 -1.83 6.91
N TRP A 99 12.30 -1.37 7.62
CA TRP A 99 10.91 -1.63 7.25
C TRP A 99 10.51 -0.80 6.03
N ALA A 100 9.78 -1.43 5.12
CA ALA A 100 9.38 -0.82 3.87
C ALA A 100 8.07 -0.03 4.04
N THR A 101 8.01 1.13 3.39
CA THR A 101 6.78 1.86 3.15
C THR A 101 6.22 1.39 1.81
N ILE A 102 5.09 0.68 1.83
CA ILE A 102 4.55 -0.01 0.65
C ILE A 102 3.41 0.82 0.06
N TYR A 103 3.57 1.22 -1.20
CA TYR A 103 2.53 1.84 -2.00
C TYR A 103 1.66 0.75 -2.65
N LEU A 104 0.35 0.92 -2.50
CA LEU A 104 -0.68 0.04 -3.02
C LEU A 104 -1.59 0.84 -3.96
N PRO A 105 -1.48 0.64 -5.28
CA PRO A 105 -2.27 1.40 -6.25
C PRO A 105 -3.75 0.97 -6.19
N LEU A 106 -4.67 1.95 -6.24
CA LEU A 106 -6.12 1.70 -6.17
C LEU A 106 -6.87 2.18 -7.42
N PHE A 107 -6.38 3.24 -8.07
CA PHE A 107 -7.05 3.86 -9.22
C PHE A 107 -6.06 3.97 -10.40
N ASP A 108 -6.43 3.41 -11.56
CA ASP A 108 -5.61 3.50 -12.79
C ASP A 108 -5.38 4.95 -13.25
N THR A 109 -6.32 5.85 -12.92
CA THR A 109 -6.21 7.28 -13.18
C THR A 109 -6.32 8.02 -11.84
N PRO A 110 -5.37 8.91 -11.51
CA PRO A 110 -5.44 9.71 -10.28
C PRO A 110 -6.75 10.50 -10.21
N VAL A 111 -7.43 10.42 -9.07
CA VAL A 111 -8.73 11.06 -8.85
C VAL A 111 -8.51 12.42 -8.17
N PRO A 112 -9.01 13.53 -8.74
CA PRO A 112 -8.99 14.81 -8.07
C PRO A 112 -9.90 14.79 -6.84
N VAL A 113 -9.35 15.25 -5.72
CA VAL A 113 -10.02 15.32 -4.42
C VAL A 113 -9.92 16.71 -3.83
N GLU A 114 -10.88 17.06 -2.99
CA GLU A 114 -10.95 18.29 -2.22
C GLU A 114 -10.86 18.00 -0.71
N HIS A 115 -10.60 19.04 0.10
CA HIS A 115 -10.65 18.91 1.55
C HIS A 115 -12.05 18.44 2.00
N GLY A 116 -12.09 17.37 2.80
CA GLY A 116 -13.33 16.78 3.33
C GLY A 116 -13.90 15.63 2.51
N ASP A 117 -13.35 15.36 1.31
CA ASP A 117 -13.62 14.10 0.60
C ASP A 117 -13.17 12.91 1.47
N VAL A 118 -13.79 11.75 1.30
CA VAL A 118 -13.54 10.59 2.18
C VAL A 118 -13.25 9.33 1.38
N LEU A 119 -12.10 8.72 1.63
CA LEU A 119 -11.79 7.36 1.19
C LEU A 119 -12.28 6.36 2.23
N GLU A 120 -13.32 5.60 1.91
CA GLU A 120 -13.67 4.40 2.66
C GLU A 120 -12.82 3.24 2.14
N LEU A 121 -11.99 2.67 3.00
CA LEU A 121 -11.04 1.60 2.66
C LEU A 121 -11.35 0.37 3.49
N THR A 122 -11.69 -0.73 2.83
CA THR A 122 -11.65 -2.06 3.42
C THR A 122 -10.33 -2.72 3.07
N PHE A 123 -9.57 -3.10 4.11
CA PHE A 123 -8.28 -3.76 4.02
C PHE A 123 -8.40 -5.13 4.66
N ALA A 124 -8.09 -6.19 3.90
CA ALA A 124 -8.06 -7.56 4.40
C ALA A 124 -6.65 -8.12 4.30
N ALA A 125 -6.20 -8.74 5.38
CA ALA A 125 -4.92 -9.44 5.48
C ALA A 125 -5.18 -10.89 5.85
N ALA A 126 -4.50 -11.82 5.18
CA ALA A 126 -4.50 -13.23 5.52
C ALA A 126 -3.14 -13.83 5.17
N LEU A 127 -2.69 -14.86 5.89
CA LEU A 127 -1.46 -15.56 5.51
C LEU A 127 -1.58 -16.17 4.10
N SER A 128 -0.50 -16.05 3.33
CA SER A 128 -0.28 -16.72 2.04
C SER A 128 -0.21 -18.23 2.23
N ASP A 129 -0.11 -18.95 1.12
CA ASP A 129 0.14 -20.39 1.04
C ASP A 129 1.34 -20.90 1.89
N ASP A 130 2.36 -20.07 2.13
CA ASP A 130 3.50 -20.40 3.01
C ASP A 130 3.19 -20.32 4.51
N ARG A 131 2.03 -19.76 4.87
CA ARG A 131 1.57 -19.57 6.26
C ARG A 131 2.50 -18.68 7.09
N VAL A 132 3.29 -17.81 6.46
CA VAL A 132 4.21 -16.88 7.10
C VAL A 132 3.95 -15.45 6.66
N HIS A 133 3.89 -15.20 5.35
CA HIS A 133 3.76 -13.85 4.82
C HIS A 133 2.29 -13.52 4.52
N PRO A 134 1.87 -12.25 4.68
CA PRO A 134 0.50 -11.86 4.41
C PRO A 134 0.26 -11.64 2.92
N ASP A 135 -0.89 -12.08 2.43
CA ASP A 135 -1.59 -11.59 1.25
C ASP A 135 -2.56 -10.48 1.64
N TYR A 136 -2.69 -9.49 0.77
CA TYR A 136 -3.59 -8.35 1.00
C TYR A 136 -4.67 -8.24 -0.07
N GLN A 137 -5.86 -7.85 0.35
CA GLN A 137 -6.97 -7.48 -0.53
C GLN A 137 -7.57 -6.16 -0.08
N LEU A 138 -7.68 -5.22 -0.99
CA LEU A 138 -8.19 -3.88 -0.74
C LEU A 138 -9.43 -3.63 -1.60
N GLN A 139 -10.41 -2.97 -0.99
CA GLN A 139 -11.56 -2.38 -1.67
C GLN A 139 -11.69 -0.95 -1.19
N ALA A 140 -11.82 -0.01 -2.12
CA ALA A 140 -11.88 1.40 -1.81
C ALA A 140 -13.06 2.07 -2.50
N VAL A 141 -13.73 2.97 -1.78
CA VAL A 141 -14.72 3.89 -2.32
C VAL A 141 -14.35 5.29 -1.88
N LEU A 142 -13.92 6.12 -2.82
CA LEU A 142 -13.69 7.54 -2.61
C LEU A 142 -14.98 8.29 -2.87
N HIS A 143 -15.46 8.99 -1.85
CA HIS A 143 -16.64 9.85 -1.88
C HIS A 143 -16.21 11.30 -2.02
N THR A 144 -16.59 11.94 -3.12
CA THR A 144 -16.29 13.35 -3.36
C THR A 144 -17.44 14.24 -2.88
N ALA A 145 -17.15 15.50 -2.55
CA ALA A 145 -18.13 16.47 -2.06
C ALA A 145 -19.27 16.75 -3.06
N ASP A 146 -19.01 16.58 -4.36
CA ASP A 146 -20.02 16.68 -5.42
C ASP A 146 -20.90 15.42 -5.57
N GLY A 147 -20.72 14.42 -4.70
CA GLY A 147 -21.53 13.21 -4.63
C GLY A 147 -21.07 12.10 -5.59
N ARG A 148 -19.97 12.27 -6.33
CA ARG A 148 -19.40 11.19 -7.13
C ARG A 148 -18.74 10.13 -6.24
N GLN A 149 -18.66 8.92 -6.78
CA GLN A 149 -17.97 7.80 -6.16
C GLN A 149 -16.95 7.23 -7.14
N HIS A 150 -15.72 7.09 -6.68
CA HIS A 150 -14.65 6.42 -7.41
C HIS A 150 -14.31 5.13 -6.68
N ARG A 151 -14.28 4.01 -7.41
CA ARG A 151 -14.07 2.68 -6.84
C ARG A 151 -12.72 2.16 -7.28
N GLY A 152 -11.98 1.59 -6.33
CA GLY A 152 -10.69 0.98 -6.54
C GLY A 152 -10.63 -0.37 -5.83
N SER A 153 -9.80 -1.27 -6.34
CA SER A 153 -9.55 -2.55 -5.69
C SER A 153 -8.17 -3.06 -6.06
N LEU A 154 -7.54 -3.75 -5.13
CA LEU A 154 -6.24 -4.36 -5.33
C LEU A 154 -6.20 -5.74 -4.68
N VAL A 155 -5.56 -6.69 -5.36
CA VAL A 155 -5.09 -7.93 -4.75
C VAL A 155 -3.56 -7.88 -4.80
N SER A 156 -2.93 -8.05 -3.65
CA SER A 156 -1.48 -7.99 -3.49
C SER A 156 -1.02 -9.27 -2.80
N PRO A 157 -0.87 -10.37 -3.55
CA PRO A 157 -0.35 -11.61 -3.00
C PRO A 157 1.14 -11.46 -2.67
N HIS A 158 1.64 -12.29 -1.75
CA HIS A 158 3.06 -12.41 -1.49
C HIS A 158 3.77 -13.17 -2.62
N HIS A 159 3.12 -14.20 -3.14
CA HIS A 159 3.64 -15.07 -4.18
C HIS A 159 2.96 -14.83 -5.54
N GLY A 160 3.75 -14.40 -6.53
CA GLY A 160 3.29 -14.28 -7.92
C GLY A 160 2.13 -13.31 -8.11
N GLY A 161 1.27 -13.58 -9.09
CA GLY A 161 0.06 -12.80 -9.35
C GLY A 161 -0.05 -12.35 -10.80
N ALA A 162 -0.96 -11.40 -11.05
CA ALA A 162 -1.05 -10.75 -12.34
C ALA A 162 0.21 -9.91 -12.61
N PHE A 163 0.51 -9.68 -13.88
CA PHE A 163 1.60 -8.80 -14.31
C PHE A 163 1.00 -7.68 -15.16
N GLN A 164 1.46 -6.44 -14.94
CA GLN A 164 0.99 -5.23 -15.61
C GLN A 164 -0.51 -4.96 -15.40
N SER A 165 -1.08 -5.41 -14.27
CA SER A 165 -2.52 -5.33 -14.01
C SER A 165 -3.00 -3.91 -13.71
N HIS A 166 -2.14 -3.06 -13.13
CA HIS A 166 -2.42 -1.65 -12.84
C HIS A 166 -1.56 -0.71 -13.71
N ALA A 167 -2.04 0.51 -13.96
CA ALA A 167 -1.37 1.52 -14.79
C ALA A 167 0.10 1.73 -14.43
N ILE A 168 0.40 1.91 -13.14
CA ILE A 168 1.78 2.07 -12.65
C ILE A 168 2.70 0.89 -13.03
N TYR A 169 2.20 -0.35 -13.07
CA TYR A 169 3.01 -1.50 -13.49
C TYR A 169 3.21 -1.53 -15.00
N ARG A 170 2.24 -1.07 -15.80
CA ARG A 170 2.43 -0.87 -17.25
C ARG A 170 3.48 0.19 -17.55
N ASP A 171 3.53 1.24 -16.73
CA ASP A 171 4.54 2.29 -16.86
C ASP A 171 5.93 1.81 -16.42
N LEU A 172 6.00 1.02 -15.35
CA LEU A 172 7.25 0.44 -14.82
C LEU A 172 7.81 -0.67 -15.70
N PHE A 173 6.94 -1.41 -16.40
CA PHE A 173 7.28 -2.50 -17.30
C PHE A 173 6.65 -2.24 -18.67
N PRO A 174 7.10 -1.25 -19.45
CA PRO A 174 6.53 -0.98 -20.77
C PRO A 174 6.80 -2.17 -21.72
N THR A 175 5.79 -2.58 -22.47
CA THR A 175 5.99 -3.48 -23.62
C THR A 175 6.40 -2.65 -24.84
N ASP A 176 7.45 -3.07 -25.54
CA ASP A 176 7.82 -2.51 -26.85
C ASP A 176 6.71 -2.64 -27.90
#